data_AF-X5E2L2-F1
#
_entry.id   AF-X5E2L2-F1
#
_cell.length_a   1.000
_cell.length_b   1.000
_cell.length_c   1.000
_cell.angle_alpha   90.00
_cell.angle_beta   90.00
_cell.angle_gamma   90.00
#
_symmetry.space_group_name_H-M   'P 1'
#
loop_
_entity.id
_entity.type
_entity.pdbx_description
1 polymer ?
#
loop_
_entity_poly.entity_id
_entity_poly.type
_entity_poly.pdbx_seq_one_letter_code
_entity_poly.pdbx_strand_id
1 'polypeptide(L)'
;MLEMISNGKMTMKLNNVKQKRHILCTNEYNNKKNNSSLLPSYTIIDSNESEKMTKKEFIDIPVLFDDEGNFRIKQVIDYKKIIGKSYVNGKYIETKLGKVHYSKTGFHVVPYIKKE
;
A
#
# COMPACT_ATOMS: atom_id res chain seq x y z
N MET A 1 -11.45 12.19 2.91
CA MET A 1 -11.35 11.14 1.87
C MET A 1 -12.73 10.59 1.45
N LEU A 2 -13.73 10.54 2.34
CA LEU A 2 -15.10 10.12 2.02
C LEU A 2 -15.73 10.92 0.87
N GLU A 3 -15.53 12.24 0.82
CA GLU A 3 -15.99 13.07 -0.32
C GLU A 3 -15.35 12.63 -1.65
N MET A 4 -14.09 12.22 -1.63
CA MET A 4 -13.39 11.73 -2.84
C MET A 4 -13.90 10.36 -3.28
N ILE A 5 -14.39 9.55 -2.33
CA ILE A 5 -15.09 8.30 -2.64
C ILE A 5 -16.44 8.62 -3.27
N SER A 6 -17.21 9.55 -2.68
CA SER A 6 -18.55 9.88 -3.18
C SER A 6 -18.53 10.52 -4.57
N ASN A 7 -17.53 11.37 -4.87
CA ASN A 7 -17.38 12.02 -6.18
C ASN A 7 -16.56 11.19 -7.20
N GLY A 8 -16.23 9.93 -6.89
CA GLY A 8 -15.55 9.01 -7.81
C GLY A 8 -14.08 9.30 -8.08
N LYS A 9 -13.45 10.22 -7.33
CA LYS A 9 -11.99 10.46 -7.40
C LYS A 9 -11.16 9.33 -6.77
N MET A 10 -11.77 8.52 -5.91
CA MET A 10 -11.16 7.40 -5.19
C MET A 10 -12.14 6.21 -5.13
N THR A 11 -11.62 4.98 -5.21
CA THR A 11 -12.42 3.78 -4.92
C THR A 11 -11.77 2.91 -3.86
N MET A 12 -12.60 2.36 -2.98
CA MET A 12 -12.22 1.44 -1.90
C MET A 12 -12.19 -0.01 -2.37
N LYS A 13 -11.92 -0.26 -3.65
CA LYS A 13 -11.66 -1.61 -4.20
C LYS A 13 -10.16 -1.82 -4.38
N LEU A 14 -9.67 -3.01 -4.05
CA LEU A 14 -8.27 -3.34 -4.30
C LEU A 14 -8.00 -3.40 -5.82
N ASN A 15 -6.94 -2.75 -6.25
CA ASN A 15 -6.42 -2.83 -7.61
C ASN A 15 -5.43 -4.00 -7.70
N ASN A 16 -5.89 -5.15 -8.18
CA ASN A 16 -5.07 -6.35 -8.31
C ASN A 16 -3.82 -6.14 -9.17
N VAL A 17 -3.90 -5.38 -10.26
CA VAL A 17 -2.75 -5.12 -11.15
C VAL A 17 -1.64 -4.38 -10.40
N LYS A 18 -1.99 -3.35 -9.64
CA LYS A 18 -1.02 -2.62 -8.80
C LYS A 18 -0.56 -3.46 -7.62
N GLN A 19 -1.45 -4.24 -7.01
CA GLN A 19 -1.11 -5.10 -5.87
C GLN A 19 -0.09 -6.18 -6.24
N LYS A 20 -0.17 -6.77 -7.45
CA LYS A 20 0.78 -7.79 -7.91
C LYS A 20 2.25 -7.36 -7.82
N ARG A 21 2.55 -6.07 -7.97
CA ARG A 21 3.92 -5.52 -7.76
C ARG A 21 4.48 -5.74 -6.35
N HIS A 22 3.62 -6.14 -5.43
CA HIS A 22 3.90 -6.41 -4.03
C HIS A 22 3.56 -7.86 -3.64
N ILE A 23 3.36 -8.77 -4.60
CA ILE A 23 3.15 -10.20 -4.34
C ILE A 23 4.33 -10.96 -4.96
N LEU A 24 5.03 -11.75 -4.13
CA LEU A 24 6.18 -12.55 -4.57
C LEU A 24 5.82 -13.44 -5.76
N CYS A 25 6.82 -13.68 -6.61
CA CYS A 25 6.76 -14.57 -7.78
C CYS A 25 5.78 -14.15 -8.89
N THR A 26 5.09 -13.02 -8.78
CA THR A 26 4.32 -12.48 -9.90
C THR A 26 5.25 -11.85 -10.94
N ASN A 27 4.78 -11.80 -12.20
CA ASN A 27 5.51 -11.15 -13.28
C ASN A 27 5.77 -9.67 -12.96
N GLU A 28 4.78 -8.98 -12.37
CA GLU A 28 4.87 -7.57 -12.01
C GLU A 28 5.87 -7.32 -10.88
N TYR A 29 5.93 -8.21 -9.90
CA TYR A 29 6.95 -8.16 -8.84
C TYR A 29 8.36 -8.38 -9.40
N ASN A 30 8.55 -9.44 -10.20
CA ASN A 30 9.84 -9.76 -10.80
C ASN A 30 10.30 -8.64 -11.74
N ASN A 31 9.40 -8.08 -12.54
CA ASN A 31 9.69 -6.94 -13.41
C ASN A 31 10.13 -5.72 -12.59
N LYS A 32 9.42 -5.41 -11.49
CA LYS A 32 9.80 -4.31 -10.60
C LYS A 32 11.15 -4.55 -9.92
N LYS A 33 11.40 -5.78 -9.46
CA LYS A 33 12.67 -6.19 -8.85
C LYS A 33 13.85 -6.02 -9.81
N ASN A 34 13.67 -6.38 -11.08
CA ASN A 34 14.77 -6.40 -12.06
C ASN A 34 15.03 -5.03 -12.71
N ASN A 35 14.04 -4.13 -12.72
CA ASN A 35 14.14 -2.81 -13.38
C ASN A 35 14.21 -1.63 -12.39
N SER A 36 14.47 -1.89 -11.11
CA SER A 36 14.54 -0.87 -10.06
C SER A 36 15.84 -1.00 -9.28
N SER A 37 16.47 0.12 -8.93
CA SER A 37 17.60 0.16 -8.00
C SER A 37 17.22 -0.23 -6.56
N LEU A 38 15.91 -0.19 -6.25
CA LEU A 38 15.36 -0.54 -4.95
C LEU A 38 14.50 -1.80 -5.04
N LEU A 39 14.77 -2.79 -4.17
CA LEU A 39 13.95 -3.99 -4.08
C LEU A 39 12.54 -3.67 -3.57
N PRO A 40 11.49 -4.25 -4.18
CA PRO A 40 10.11 -4.03 -3.77
C PRO A 40 9.79 -4.66 -2.42
N SER A 41 9.04 -3.92 -1.58
CA SER A 41 8.34 -4.52 -0.43
C SER A 41 7.24 -5.48 -0.90
N TYR A 42 6.94 -6.54 -0.15
CA TYR A 42 5.93 -7.54 -0.55
C TYR A 42 5.01 -7.96 0.60
N THR A 43 3.75 -8.19 0.27
CA THR A 43 2.73 -8.72 1.18
C THR A 43 2.88 -10.24 1.32
N ILE A 44 2.54 -10.75 2.51
CA ILE A 44 2.44 -12.20 2.79
C ILE A 44 0.98 -12.64 2.94
N ILE A 45 0.07 -11.70 3.18
CA ILE A 45 -1.37 -11.94 3.17
C ILE A 45 -1.92 -11.84 1.74
N ASP A 46 -3.02 -12.54 1.48
CA ASP A 46 -3.66 -12.51 0.16
C ASP A 46 -4.38 -11.17 -0.10
N SER A 47 -4.77 -10.96 -1.36
CA SER A 47 -5.46 -9.75 -1.82
C SER A 47 -6.81 -9.54 -1.15
N ASN A 48 -7.60 -10.61 -0.92
CA ASN A 48 -8.93 -10.48 -0.33
C ASN A 48 -8.83 -10.06 1.13
N GLU A 49 -7.88 -10.65 1.87
CA GLU A 49 -7.59 -10.27 3.23
C GLU A 49 -7.05 -8.83 3.31
N SER A 50 -6.11 -8.48 2.43
CA SER A 50 -5.60 -7.10 2.31
C SER A 50 -6.75 -6.11 2.09
N GLU A 51 -7.70 -6.43 1.21
CA GLU A 51 -8.84 -5.58 0.92
C GLU A 51 -9.77 -5.43 2.13
N LYS A 52 -10.15 -6.56 2.74
CA LYS A 52 -11.03 -6.60 3.91
C LYS A 52 -10.45 -5.79 5.07
N MET A 53 -9.18 -5.99 5.39
CA MET A 53 -8.53 -5.28 6.49
C MET A 53 -8.37 -3.80 6.21
N THR A 54 -8.00 -3.43 4.97
CA THR A 54 -7.88 -2.02 4.58
C THR A 54 -9.20 -1.26 4.74
N LYS A 55 -10.33 -1.89 4.38
CA LYS A 55 -11.67 -1.31 4.56
C LYS A 55 -12.04 -1.19 6.03
N LYS A 56 -11.73 -2.21 6.84
CA LYS A 56 -12.02 -2.24 8.27
C LYS A 56 -11.27 -1.18 9.05
N GLU A 57 -9.98 -1.01 8.75
CA GLU A 57 -9.07 -0.09 9.45
C GLU A 57 -8.93 1.25 8.71
N PHE A 58 -9.85 1.56 7.79
CA PHE A 58 -9.86 2.82 7.06
C PHE A 58 -10.16 3.99 7.99
N ILE A 59 -9.42 5.08 7.86
CA ILE A 59 -9.62 6.30 8.63
C ILE A 59 -9.84 7.44 7.64
N ASP A 60 -10.89 8.24 7.83
CA ASP A 60 -11.22 9.36 6.94
C ASP A 60 -10.36 10.61 7.19
N ILE A 61 -9.05 10.44 7.32
CA ILE A 61 -8.10 11.54 7.45
C ILE A 61 -6.94 11.38 6.48
N PRO A 62 -6.54 12.47 5.81
CA PRO A 62 -5.22 12.57 5.22
C PRO A 62 -4.11 12.22 6.19
N VAL A 63 -3.22 11.30 5.84
CA VAL A 63 -2.05 11.02 6.69
C VAL A 63 -0.77 11.62 6.11
N LEU A 64 -0.75 12.02 4.84
CA LEU A 64 0.47 12.48 4.19
C LEU A 64 0.21 13.66 3.24
N PHE A 65 1.02 14.71 3.40
CA PHE A 65 1.14 15.83 2.48
C PHE A 65 2.38 15.63 1.59
N ASP A 66 2.45 16.30 0.45
CA ASP A 66 3.73 16.49 -0.25
C ASP A 66 4.49 17.70 0.30
N ASP A 67 5.67 17.94 -0.27
CA ASP A 67 6.56 19.03 0.14
C ASP A 67 5.97 20.42 -0.19
N GLU A 68 4.93 20.46 -1.03
CA GLU A 68 4.17 21.67 -1.39
C GLU A 68 2.92 21.84 -0.50
N GLY A 69 2.69 20.92 0.45
CA GLY A 69 1.51 20.94 1.33
C GLY A 69 0.23 20.41 0.67
N ASN A 70 0.30 19.83 -0.52
CA ASN A 70 -0.87 19.22 -1.17
C ASN A 70 -1.20 17.88 -0.52
N PHE A 71 -2.49 17.63 -0.39
CA PHE A 71 -3.01 16.36 0.09
C PHE A 71 -2.61 15.21 -0.84
N ARG A 72 -1.98 14.16 -0.29
CA ARG A 72 -1.80 12.90 -1.02
C ARG A 72 -2.85 11.89 -0.60
N ILE A 73 -3.52 11.29 -1.58
CA ILE A 73 -4.55 10.24 -1.40
C ILE A 73 -3.91 8.90 -1.00
N LYS A 74 -3.29 8.88 0.18
CA LYS A 74 -2.61 7.72 0.76
C LYS A 74 -2.68 7.79 2.29
N GLN A 75 -2.71 6.62 2.93
CA GLN A 75 -2.71 6.51 4.39
C GLN A 75 -1.76 5.40 4.86
N VAL A 76 -1.23 5.53 6.06
CA VAL A 76 -0.52 4.42 6.72
C VAL A 76 -1.48 3.80 7.72
N ILE A 77 -1.79 2.52 7.52
CA ILE A 77 -2.67 1.73 8.38
C ILE A 77 -1.81 0.76 9.19
N ASP A 78 -2.10 0.63 10.48
CA ASP A 78 -1.64 -0.50 11.28
C ASP A 78 -2.67 -1.63 11.22
N TYR A 79 -2.31 -2.72 10.52
CA TYR A 79 -3.17 -3.88 10.32
C TYR A 79 -3.22 -4.80 11.54
N LYS A 80 -2.54 -4.46 12.65
CA LYS A 80 -2.51 -5.22 13.92
C LYS A 80 -1.90 -6.62 13.85
N LYS A 81 -1.58 -7.11 12.66
CA LYS A 81 -0.85 -8.34 12.38
C LYS A 81 0.20 -8.12 11.28
N ILE A 82 1.15 -9.04 11.15
CA ILE A 82 2.18 -8.95 10.10
C ILE A 82 1.49 -9.11 8.74
N ILE A 83 1.67 -8.13 7.85
CA ILE A 83 1.07 -8.13 6.50
C ILE A 83 2.08 -8.34 5.39
N GLY A 84 3.37 -8.18 5.69
CA GLY A 84 4.41 -8.25 4.69
C GLY A 84 5.78 -7.84 5.22
N LYS A 85 6.70 -7.69 4.27
CA LYS A 85 8.08 -7.30 4.51
C LYS A 85 8.42 -6.06 3.70
N SER A 86 9.00 -5.07 4.38
CA SER A 86 9.52 -3.86 3.74
C SER A 86 11.03 -3.98 3.55
N TYR A 87 11.55 -3.55 2.40
CA TYR A 87 12.98 -3.55 2.12
C TYR A 87 13.60 -2.22 2.53
N VAL A 88 14.44 -2.24 3.55
CA VAL A 88 15.09 -1.04 4.12
C VAL A 88 16.52 -1.41 4.51
N ASN A 89 17.49 -0.55 4.14
CA ASN A 89 18.90 -0.69 4.50
C ASN A 89 19.48 -2.09 4.21
N GLY A 90 19.25 -2.61 3.00
CA GLY A 90 19.81 -3.90 2.57
C GLY A 90 19.03 -5.14 3.01
N LYS A 91 18.02 -5.02 3.88
CA LYS A 91 17.30 -6.16 4.46
C LYS A 91 15.79 -6.04 4.36
N TYR A 92 15.12 -7.19 4.36
CA TYR A 92 13.68 -7.29 4.53
C TYR A 92 13.33 -7.32 6.01
N ILE A 93 12.41 -6.46 6.43
CA ILE A 93 11.94 -6.36 7.81
C ILE A 93 10.42 -6.55 7.80
N GLU A 94 9.94 -7.43 8.68
CA GLU A 94 8.51 -7.67 8.84
C GLU A 94 7.79 -6.43 9.38
N THR A 95 6.56 -6.22 8.91
CA THR A 95 5.79 -5.07 9.33
C THR A 95 4.29 -5.36 9.37
N LYS A 96 3.64 -4.69 10.32
CA LYS A 96 2.19 -4.60 10.46
C LYS A 96 1.61 -3.37 9.75
N LEU A 97 2.49 -2.44 9.34
CA LEU A 97 2.08 -1.20 8.71
C LEU A 97 1.98 -1.38 7.20
N GLY A 98 0.86 -0.94 6.64
CA GLY A 98 0.67 -0.83 5.20
C GLY A 98 0.47 0.62 4.81
N LYS A 99 1.33 1.11 3.91
CA LYS A 99 1.09 2.36 3.18
C LYS A 99 0.12 2.05 2.04
N VAL A 100 -1.10 2.54 2.17
CA VAL A 100 -2.16 2.35 1.20
C VAL A 100 -2.20 3.54 0.26
N HIS A 101 -2.11 3.26 -1.03
CA HIS A 101 -2.18 4.27 -2.08
C HIS A 101 -3.51 4.14 -2.81
N TYR A 102 -4.33 5.19 -2.77
CA TYR A 102 -5.66 5.20 -3.38
C TYR A 102 -5.64 5.88 -4.75
N SER A 103 -6.57 5.48 -5.61
CA SER A 103 -6.79 6.11 -6.91
C SER A 103 -8.22 5.83 -7.42
N LYS A 104 -8.59 6.44 -8.54
CA LYS A 104 -9.86 6.16 -9.24
C LYS A 104 -10.03 4.67 -9.59
N THR A 105 -8.94 3.96 -9.90
CA THR A 105 -8.96 2.55 -10.32
C THR A 105 -8.75 1.56 -9.17
N GLY A 106 -8.74 2.04 -7.93
CA GLY A 106 -8.56 1.24 -6.73
C GLY A 106 -7.30 1.56 -5.96
N PHE A 107 -7.14 0.83 -4.87
CA PHE A 107 -5.99 0.98 -3.99
C PHE A 107 -5.03 -0.20 -4.06
N HIS A 108 -3.81 0.00 -3.61
CA HIS A 108 -2.89 -1.09 -3.33
C HIS A 108 -2.17 -0.83 -2.00
N VAL A 109 -1.74 -1.90 -1.37
CA VAL A 109 -1.09 -1.92 -0.07
C VAL A 109 0.38 -2.22 -0.25
N VAL A 110 1.22 -1.34 0.29
CA VAL A 110 2.68 -1.48 0.31
C VAL A 110 3.11 -1.68 1.76
N PRO A 111 3.72 -2.82 2.14
CA PRO A 111 4.30 -2.98 3.46
C PRO A 111 5.30 -1.86 3.73
N TYR A 112 5.16 -1.21 4.88
CA TYR A 112 5.82 0.03 5.20
C TYR A 112 6.53 -0.03 6.54
N ILE A 113 7.64 0.68 6.66
CA ILE A 113 8.31 0.95 7.93
C ILE A 113 8.47 2.45 8.04
N LYS A 114 8.09 3.00 9.19
CA LYS A 114 8.31 4.42 9.49
C LYS A 114 9.83 4.60 9.59
N LYS A 115 10.40 5.47 8.75
CA LYS A 115 11.78 5.90 8.94
C LYS A 115 11.77 6.84 10.15
N GLU A 116 12.65 6.55 11.10
CA GLU A 116 12.99 7.49 12.19
C GLU A 116 13.69 8.72 11.62
#